data_AF-A0A564UQ25-F1
#
_entry.id   AF-A0A564UQ25-F1
#
_cell.length_a   1.000
_cell.length_b   1.000
_cell.length_c   1.000
_cell.angle_alpha   90.00
_cell.angle_beta   90.00
_cell.angle_gamma   90.00
#
_symmetry.space_group_name_H-M   'P 1'
#
loop_
_entity.id
_entity.type
_entity.pdbx_description
1 polymer ?
#
loop_
_entity_poly.entity_id
_entity_poly.type
_entity_poly.pdbx_seq_one_letter_code
_entity_poly.pdbx_strand_id
1 'polypeptide(L)' 'MDLTECERNINDVTNKRLGKARINVPSTLGGNWTWRMEKGQFDKKAVERLNRMTWLYERLPEKENKIA' A
#
# COMPACT_ATOMS: atom_id res chain seq x y z
N MET A 1 -0.93 -14.74 0.93
CA MET A 1 -1.47 -13.46 1.40
C MET A 1 -2.11 -12.83 0.19
N ASP A 2 -3.42 -13.00 0.05
CA ASP A 2 -4.15 -12.19 -0.90
C ASP A 2 -4.06 -10.76 -0.38
N LEU A 3 -3.46 -9.84 -1.16
CA LEU A 3 -3.26 -8.45 -0.75
C LEU A 3 -4.55 -7.63 -0.91
N THR A 4 -5.68 -8.30 -1.14
CA THR A 4 -6.98 -7.71 -1.50
C THR A 4 -7.53 -6.72 -0.48
N GLU A 5 -7.08 -6.76 0.78
CA GLU A 5 -7.58 -5.87 1.83
C GLU A 5 -6.48 -5.11 2.58
N CYS A 6 -5.46 -4.60 1.89
CA CYS A 6 -4.55 -3.62 2.51
C CYS A 6 -5.10 -2.19 2.41
N GLU A 7 -5.70 -1.67 3.48
CA GLU A 7 -6.25 -0.30 3.54
C GLU A 7 -5.18 0.81 3.71
N ARG A 8 -3.89 0.49 3.58
CA ARG A 8 -2.81 1.48 3.70
C ARG A 8 -2.64 2.28 2.42
N ASN A 9 -2.37 3.58 2.56
CA ASN A 9 -2.01 4.40 1.42
C ASN A 9 -0.71 3.88 0.78
N ILE A 10 -0.78 3.55 -0.51
CA ILE A 10 0.35 2.97 -1.25
C ILE A 10 1.58 3.91 -1.32
N ASN A 11 1.38 5.21 -1.17
CA ASN A 11 2.47 6.19 -1.13
C ASN A 11 3.30 6.12 0.16
N ASP A 12 2.67 5.74 1.28
CA ASP A 12 3.37 5.52 2.55
C ASP A 12 4.18 4.22 2.50
N VAL A 13 3.63 3.22 1.83
CA VAL A 13 4.30 1.92 1.64
C VAL A 13 5.54 2.05 0.76
N THR A 14 5.48 2.88 -0.28
CA THR A 14 6.57 3.09 -1.24
C THR A 14 7.52 4.23 -0.87
N ASN A 15 7.36 4.82 0.31
CA ASN A 15 8.28 5.81 0.90
C ASN A 15 8.56 7.05 0.02
N LYS A 16 7.54 7.57 -0.68
CA LYS A 16 7.69 8.82 -1.45
C LYS A 16 7.67 10.03 -0.50
N ARG A 17 8.48 11.06 -0.82
CA ARG A 17 8.37 12.39 -0.18
C ARG A 17 6.95 12.93 -0.42
N LEU A 18 6.25 13.21 0.69
CA LEU A 18 4.83 13.58 0.78
C LEU A 18 4.33 14.56 -0.29
N GLY A 19 5.16 15.52 -0.73
CA GLY A 19 4.74 16.55 -1.69
C GLY A 19 4.47 16.08 -3.12
N LYS A 20 5.23 15.09 -3.64
CA LYS A 20 5.12 14.67 -5.06
C LYS A 20 4.13 13.54 -5.29
N ALA A 21 3.70 12.87 -4.23
CA ALA A 21 2.80 11.72 -4.28
C ALA A 21 1.41 12.00 -3.71
N ARG A 22 1.15 13.25 -3.30
CA ARG A 22 -0.15 13.67 -2.76
C ARG A 22 -1.23 13.52 -3.83
N ILE A 23 -2.25 12.72 -3.53
CA ILE A 23 -3.36 12.47 -4.45
C ILE A 23 -4.27 13.71 -4.60
N ASN A 24 -4.51 14.43 -3.51
CA ASN A 24 -5.45 15.54 -3.48
C ASN A 24 -5.05 16.64 -2.50
N VAL A 25 -5.10 17.88 -2.94
CA VAL A 25 -5.12 19.10 -2.12
C VAL A 25 -6.55 19.66 -2.17
N PRO A 26 -7.32 19.60 -1.06
CA PRO A 26 -8.67 20.14 -1.01
C PRO A 26 -8.72 21.61 -1.45
N SER A 27 -9.84 22.00 -2.07
CA SER A 27 -10.08 23.38 -2.52
C SER A 27 -9.02 23.94 -3.48
N THR A 28 -8.34 23.06 -4.24
CA THR A 28 -7.38 23.46 -5.28
C THR A 28 -7.88 23.01 -6.66
N LEU A 29 -7.91 23.94 -7.62
CA LEU A 29 -8.31 23.65 -8.99
C LEU A 29 -7.10 23.18 -9.82
N GLY A 30 -7.21 21.99 -10.43
CA GLY A 30 -6.15 21.40 -11.25
C GLY A 30 -5.08 20.65 -10.46
N GLY A 31 -4.31 19.79 -11.15
CA GLY A 31 -3.16 19.06 -10.57
C GLY A 31 -3.48 17.86 -9.67
N ASN A 32 -4.68 17.80 -9.07
CA ASN A 32 -5.14 16.66 -8.27
C ASN A 32 -5.42 15.40 -9.12
N TRP A 33 -5.39 14.22 -8.50
CA TRP A 33 -5.70 12.91 -9.12
C TRP A 33 -4.77 12.46 -10.27
N THR A 34 -3.68 13.18 -10.46
CA THR A 34 -2.71 12.95 -11.56
C THR A 34 -1.65 11.91 -11.21
N TRP A 35 -1.37 11.68 -9.93
CA TRP A 35 -0.30 10.77 -9.52
C TRP A 35 -0.53 9.34 -10.01
N ARG A 36 0.56 8.69 -10.44
CA ARG A 36 0.62 7.27 -10.82
C ARG A 36 1.87 6.65 -10.23
N MET A 37 1.78 5.38 -9.88
CA MET A 37 2.93 4.60 -9.44
C MET A 37 3.90 4.38 -10.61
N GLU A 38 5.19 4.47 -10.33
CA GLU A 38 6.24 4.11 -11.29
C GLU A 38 6.40 2.59 -11.37
N LYS A 39 6.84 2.09 -12.53
CA LYS A 39 7.09 0.66 -12.72
C LYS A 39 8.15 0.17 -11.72
N GLY A 40 7.84 -0.89 -10.98
CA GLY A 40 8.75 -1.49 -9.99
C GLY A 40 8.86 -0.72 -8.67
N GLN A 41 8.09 0.37 -8.48
CA GLN A 41 8.09 1.14 -7.24
C GLN A 41 7.52 0.34 -6.05
N PHE A 42 6.62 -0.61 -6.31
CA PHE A 42 6.16 -1.59 -5.33
C PHE A 42 6.92 -2.90 -5.53
N ASP A 43 7.91 -3.14 -4.67
CA ASP A 43 8.87 -4.23 -4.81
C ASP A 43 8.65 -5.36 -3.78
N LYS A 44 9.43 -6.44 -3.94
CA LYS A 44 9.36 -7.61 -3.04
C LYS A 44 9.68 -7.24 -1.59
N LYS A 45 10.60 -6.29 -1.35
CA LYS A 45 10.96 -5.86 0.00
C LYS A 45 9.80 -5.15 0.70
N ALA A 46 9.06 -4.33 -0.03
CA ALA A 46 7.84 -3.70 0.49
C ALA A 46 6.82 -4.77 0.89
N VAL A 47 6.60 -5.81 0.07
CA VAL A 47 5.69 -6.93 0.38
C VAL A 47 6.15 -7.69 1.63
N GLU A 48 7.43 -8.06 1.72
CA GLU A 48 7.99 -8.77 2.88
C GLU A 48 7.86 -7.95 4.17
N ARG A 49 8.13 -6.64 4.09
CA ARG A 49 7.93 -5.73 5.22
C ARG A 49 6.46 -5.65 5.63
N LEU A 50 5.54 -5.47 4.68
CA LEU A 50 4.11 -5.41 4.96
C LEU A 50 3.65 -6.71 5.64
N ASN A 51 4.04 -7.87 5.11
CA ASN A 51 3.71 -9.18 5.67
C ASN A 51 4.25 -9.32 7.09
N ARG A 52 5.53 -9.01 7.33
CA ARG A 52 6.14 -9.04 8.67
C ARG A 52 5.38 -8.16 9.66
N MET A 53 5.04 -6.93 9.27
CA MET A 53 4.32 -6.00 10.15
C MET A 53 2.89 -6.45 10.42
N THR A 54 2.20 -7.01 9.42
CA THR A 54 0.86 -7.55 9.56
C THR A 54 0.86 -8.79 10.46
N TRP A 55 1.87 -9.67 10.35
CA TRP A 55 2.06 -10.80 11.25
C TRP A 55 2.36 -10.37 12.69
N LEU A 56 3.32 -9.45 12.87
CA LEU A 56 3.80 -9.00 14.18
C LEU A 56 2.68 -8.38 15.02
N TYR A 57 1.70 -7.75 14.39
CA TYR A 57 0.55 -7.13 15.05
C TYR A 57 -0.74 -7.94 14.90
N GLU A 58 -0.64 -9.24 14.60
CA GLU A 58 -1.78 -10.18 14.59
C GLU A 58 -2.93 -9.75 13.67
N ARG A 59 -2.59 -9.12 12.53
CA ARG A 59 -3.54 -8.71 11.49
C ARG A 59 -3.49 -9.62 10.26
N LEU A 60 -2.77 -10.73 10.34
CA LEU A 60 -2.81 -11.73 9.27
C LEU A 60 -4.15 -12.46 9.34
N PRO A 61 -4.85 -12.64 8.20
CA PRO A 61 -6.05 -13.46 8.19
C PRO A 61 -5.72 -14.87 8.66
N GLU A 62 -6.66 -15.50 9.35
CA GLU A 62 -6.56 -16.91 9.69
C GLU A 62 -6.36 -17.72 8.41
N LYS A 63 -5.56 -18.79 8.49
CA LYS A 63 -5.42 -19.69 7.35
C LYS A 63 -6.77 -20.35 7.14
N GLU A 64 -7.47 -20.02 6.06
CA GLU A 64 -8.57 -20.84 5.56
C GLU A 64 -8.00 -22.25 5.33
N ASN A 65 -8.39 -23.20 6.16
CA ASN A 65 -8.21 -24.62 5.87
C ASN A 65 -9.15 -24.95 4.71
N LYS A 66 -8.69 -24.74 3.47
CA LYS A 66 -9.38 -25.25 2.30
C LYS A 66 -9.32 -26.78 2.38
N ILE A 67 -10.44 -27.39 2.76
CA ILE A 67 -10.63 -28.84 2.62
C ILE A 67 -10.55 -29.09 1.12
N ALA A 68 -9.52 -29.83 0.71
CA ALA A 68 -9.24 -30.20 -0.67
C ALA A 68 -10.33 -31.10 -1.24
#